data_AF-A0A9D6KXF3-F1
#
_entry.id   AF-A0A9D6KXF3-F1
#
_cell.length_a   1.000
_cell.length_b   1.000
_cell.length_c   1.000
_cell.angle_alpha   90.00
_cell.angle_beta   90.00
_cell.angle_gamma   90.00
#
_symmetry.space_group_name_H-M   'P 1'
#
loop_
_entity.id
_entity.type
_entity.pdbx_description
1 polymer ?
#
loop_
_entity_poly.entity_id
_entity_poly.type
_entity_poly.pdbx_seq_one_letter_code
_entity_poly.pdbx_strand_id
1 'polypeptide(L)'
;MQRGLPIRKLIAHFEKAGDLWRISDRLRASVRFESHNLMKHPGALGQFDIIMLAHVLPAFDSAMRTEVFTRVTDALAPDGVIVLGAGETLPEGVEGFTFAEGVASRAKSSRAAA
;
A
#
# COMPACT_ATOMS: atom_id res chain seq x y z
N MET A 1 10.24 14.51 22.43
CA MET A 1 9.27 15.06 21.45
C MET A 1 8.47 13.90 20.87
N GLN A 2 7.18 13.80 21.18
CA GLN A 2 6.28 12.81 20.59
C GLN A 2 5.84 13.31 19.21
N ARG A 3 6.28 12.67 18.12
CA ARG A 3 5.91 13.02 16.74
C ARG A 3 4.89 12.03 16.19
N GLY A 4 3.84 12.51 15.55
CA GLY A 4 2.90 11.69 14.75
C GLY A 4 1.95 10.76 15.51
N LEU A 5 2.11 10.55 16.82
CA LEU A 5 1.28 9.64 17.61
C LEU A 5 0.70 10.35 18.84
N PRO A 6 -0.62 10.50 19.00
CA PRO A 6 -1.20 11.02 20.24
C PRO A 6 -0.91 10.11 21.45
N ILE A 7 -0.74 10.67 22.65
CA ILE A 7 -0.40 9.92 23.87
C ILE A 7 -1.38 8.79 24.19
N ARG A 8 -2.67 9.01 23.95
CA ARG A 8 -3.71 7.98 24.15
C ARG A 8 -3.48 6.76 23.26
N LYS A 9 -3.03 6.95 22.02
CA LYS A 9 -2.70 5.84 21.10
C LYS A 9 -1.42 5.11 21.52
N LEU A 10 -0.43 5.84 22.04
CA LEU A 10 0.78 5.21 22.59
C LEU A 10 0.41 4.25 23.72
N ILE A 11 -0.35 4.72 24.71
CA ILE A 11 -0.76 3.91 25.87
C ILE A 11 -1.65 2.73 25.44
N ALA A 12 -2.50 2.90 24.44
CA ALA A 12 -3.41 1.85 23.99
C ALA A 12 -2.74 0.73 23.15
N HIS A 13 -1.63 1.03 22.47
CA HIS A 13 -1.06 0.13 21.46
C HIS A 13 0.41 -0.24 21.71
N PHE A 14 1.02 0.30 22.76
CA PHE A 14 2.41 0.02 23.12
C PHE A 14 2.55 -0.32 24.60
N GLU A 15 3.51 -1.18 24.89
CA GLU A 15 3.93 -1.59 26.23
C GLU A 15 5.33 -1.02 26.50
N LYS A 16 5.59 -0.67 27.76
CA LYS A 16 6.93 -0.26 28.19
C LYS A 16 7.83 -1.50 28.24
N ALA A 17 8.96 -1.44 27.56
CA ALA A 17 9.97 -2.50 27.50
C ALA A 17 11.33 -1.90 27.90
N GLY A 18 11.58 -1.84 29.21
CA GLY A 18 12.72 -1.08 29.76
C GLY A 18 12.58 0.40 29.45
N ASP A 19 13.59 0.98 28.80
CA ASP A 19 13.59 2.38 28.35
C ASP A 19 12.97 2.58 26.97
N LEU A 20 12.50 1.50 26.33
CA LEU A 20 11.90 1.50 25.00
C LEU A 20 10.41 1.19 25.06
N TRP A 21 9.76 1.32 23.90
CA TRP A 21 8.38 0.91 23.67
C TRP A 21 8.35 -0.30 22.75
N ARG A 22 7.45 -1.23 23.06
CA ARG A 22 7.16 -2.38 22.22
C ARG A 22 5.70 -2.33 21.79
N ILE A 23 5.41 -2.62 20.54
CA ILE A 23 4.02 -2.74 20.07
C ILE A 23 3.31 -3.84 20.88
N SER A 24 2.05 -3.64 21.27
CA SER A 24 1.30 -4.63 22.04
C SER A 24 1.17 -5.96 21.28
N ASP A 25 1.09 -7.07 22.03
CA ASP A 25 0.93 -8.40 21.41
C ASP A 25 -0.34 -8.47 20.55
N ARG A 26 -1.41 -7.79 20.97
CA ARG A 26 -2.67 -7.68 20.21
C ARG A 26 -2.47 -7.08 18.83
N LEU A 27 -1.74 -5.96 18.72
CA LEU A 27 -1.52 -5.32 17.41
C LEU A 27 -0.54 -6.13 16.56
N ARG A 28 0.48 -6.75 17.17
CA ARG A 28 1.40 -7.65 16.46
C ARG A 28 0.68 -8.86 15.87
N ALA A 29 -0.28 -9.44 16.59
CA ALA A 29 -1.07 -10.56 16.09
C ALA A 29 -1.94 -10.23 14.86
N SER A 30 -2.19 -8.94 14.59
CA SER A 30 -2.92 -8.48 13.39
C SER A 30 -2.00 -8.18 12.19
N VAL A 31 -0.69 -8.38 12.32
CA VAL A 31 0.29 -8.05 11.28
C VAL A 31 1.14 -9.28 10.95
N ARG A 32 1.18 -9.64 9.66
CA ARG A 32 2.06 -10.67 9.13
C ARG A 32 3.17 -10.00 8.31
N PHE A 33 4.43 -10.27 8.66
CA PHE A 33 5.57 -9.83 7.88
C PHE A 33 6.01 -10.95 6.94
N GLU A 34 6.03 -10.67 5.64
CA GLU A 34 6.53 -11.59 4.62
C GLU A 34 7.48 -10.84 3.68
N SER A 35 8.54 -11.52 3.25
CA SER A 35 9.44 -10.98 2.24
C SER A 35 8.87 -11.24 0.85
N HIS A 36 8.72 -10.18 0.06
CA HIS A 36 8.28 -10.28 -1.32
C HIS A 36 9.08 -9.31 -2.19
N ASN A 37 9.55 -9.80 -3.35
CA ASN A 37 10.16 -8.96 -4.37
C ASN A 37 9.08 -8.48 -5.32
N LEU A 38 8.87 -7.17 -5.41
CA LEU A 38 7.84 -6.53 -6.25
C LEU A 38 7.96 -6.82 -7.76
N MET A 39 9.12 -7.28 -8.21
CA MET A 39 9.34 -7.75 -9.59
C MET A 39 8.82 -9.17 -9.83
N LYS A 40 8.36 -9.86 -8.79
CA LYS A 40 7.78 -11.21 -8.90
C LYS A 40 6.26 -11.11 -8.76
N HIS A 41 5.57 -12.07 -9.38
CA HIS A 41 4.12 -12.16 -9.27
C HIS A 41 3.70 -12.38 -7.80
N PRO A 42 2.67 -11.67 -7.28
CA PRO A 42 2.29 -11.71 -5.87
C PRO A 42 1.76 -13.09 -5.42
N GLY A 43 1.24 -13.89 -6.35
CA GLY A 43 0.99 -15.32 -6.17
C GLY A 43 0.15 -15.63 -4.92
N ALA A 44 0.76 -16.31 -3.94
CA ALA A 44 0.10 -16.78 -2.73
C ALA A 44 -0.18 -15.69 -1.68
N LEU A 45 0.20 -14.43 -1.91
CA LEU A 45 -0.11 -13.32 -0.99
C LEU A 45 -1.62 -13.05 -0.87
N GLY A 46 -2.40 -13.45 -1.88
CA GLY A 46 -3.84 -13.23 -1.94
C GLY A 46 -4.21 -11.88 -2.55
N GLN A 47 -5.45 -11.45 -2.32
CA GLN A 47 -5.95 -10.15 -2.74
C GLN A 47 -6.09 -9.20 -1.54
N PHE A 48 -5.90 -7.92 -1.80
CA PHE A 48 -5.95 -6.85 -0.81
C PHE A 48 -6.97 -5.78 -1.21
N ASP A 49 -7.75 -5.33 -0.24
CA ASP A 49 -8.65 -4.18 -0.41
C ASP A 49 -7.87 -2.85 -0.50
N ILE A 50 -6.75 -2.77 0.21
CA ILE A 50 -5.88 -1.59 0.22
C ILE A 50 -4.43 -2.06 0.11
N ILE A 51 -3.70 -1.51 -0.86
CA ILE A 51 -2.26 -1.68 -0.98
C ILE A 51 -1.58 -0.33 -0.75
N MET A 52 -0.70 -0.24 0.25
CA MET A 52 0.15 0.94 0.45
C MET A 52 1.46 0.74 -0.30
N LEU A 53 1.67 1.50 -1.38
CA LEU A 53 2.85 1.43 -2.24
C LEU A 53 3.62 2.76 -2.22
N ALA A 54 3.98 3.22 -1.02
CA ALA A 54 4.58 4.53 -0.81
C ALA A 54 6.12 4.48 -0.77
N HIS A 55 6.78 5.45 -1.40
CA HIS A 55 8.23 5.67 -1.33
C HIS A 55 9.09 4.56 -1.96
N VAL A 56 8.47 3.69 -2.77
CA VAL A 56 9.14 2.53 -3.35
C VAL A 56 9.31 2.65 -4.87
N LEU A 57 8.33 3.20 -5.58
CA LEU A 57 8.40 3.39 -7.04
C LEU A 57 9.57 4.29 -7.50
N PRO A 58 9.96 5.35 -6.78
CA PRO A 58 11.06 6.22 -7.22
C PRO A 58 12.42 5.50 -7.39
N ALA A 59 12.60 4.35 -6.74
CA ALA A 59 13.83 3.55 -6.84
C ALA A 59 13.98 2.80 -8.17
N PHE A 60 12.91 2.71 -8.98
CA PHE A 60 12.88 1.99 -10.25
C PHE A 60 12.97 2.95 -11.45
N ASP A 61 13.45 2.45 -12.58
CA ASP A 61 13.36 3.15 -13.86
C ASP A 61 11.91 3.18 -14.39
N SER A 62 11.66 3.94 -15.46
CA SER A 62 10.30 4.17 -15.97
C SER A 62 9.59 2.86 -16.35
N ALA A 63 10.29 1.95 -17.05
CA ALA A 63 9.70 0.69 -17.50
C ALA A 63 9.38 -0.22 -16.30
N MET A 64 10.32 -0.31 -15.35
CA MET A 64 10.15 -1.10 -14.14
C MET A 64 9.04 -0.57 -13.23
N ARG A 65 8.83 0.76 -13.16
CA ARG A 65 7.71 1.33 -12.37
C ARG A 65 6.36 0.83 -12.85
N THR A 66 6.15 0.83 -14.17
CA THR A 66 4.92 0.33 -14.78
C THR A 66 4.76 -1.17 -14.58
N GLU A 67 5.86 -1.93 -14.69
CA GLU A 67 5.88 -3.37 -14.46
C GLU A 67 5.56 -3.75 -13.00
N VAL A 68 6.18 -3.06 -12.04
CA VAL A 68 5.90 -3.21 -10.59
C VAL A 68 4.45 -2.86 -10.31
N PHE A 69 3.97 -1.72 -10.81
CA PHE A 69 2.60 -1.29 -10.58
C PHE A 69 1.62 -2.32 -11.12
N THR A 70 1.83 -2.82 -12.34
CA THR A 70 0.99 -3.86 -12.95
C THR A 70 0.91 -5.10 -12.07
N ARG A 71 2.05 -5.62 -11.59
CA ARG A 71 2.07 -6.77 -10.68
C ARG A 71 1.37 -6.51 -9.36
N VAL A 72 1.54 -5.32 -8.80
CA VAL A 72 0.82 -4.92 -7.58
C VAL A 72 -0.70 -4.95 -7.82
N THR A 73 -1.16 -4.55 -9.01
CA THR A 73 -2.58 -4.59 -9.35
C THR A 73 -3.14 -6.01 -9.49
N ASP A 74 -2.31 -7.03 -9.72
CA ASP A 74 -2.75 -8.44 -9.74
C ASP A 74 -3.17 -8.92 -8.35
N ALA A 75 -2.58 -8.34 -7.29
CA ALA A 75 -2.97 -8.59 -5.90
C ALA A 75 -4.08 -7.63 -5.40
N LEU A 76 -4.58 -6.73 -6.25
CA LEU A 76 -5.60 -5.77 -5.85
C LEU A 76 -6.98 -6.39 -6.05
N ALA A 77 -7.80 -6.38 -5.00
CA ALA A 77 -9.21 -6.74 -5.09
C ALA A 77 -9.94 -5.90 -6.15
N PRO A 78 -11.06 -6.38 -6.72
CA PRO A 78 -11.78 -5.66 -7.78
C PRO A 78 -12.12 -4.19 -7.43
N ASP A 79 -12.58 -3.97 -6.19
CA ASP A 79 -12.93 -2.64 -5.66
C ASP A 79 -11.81 -2.02 -4.80
N GLY A 80 -10.62 -2.64 -4.83
CA GLY A 80 -9.48 -2.22 -4.02
C GLY A 80 -8.82 -0.93 -4.52
N VAL A 81 -8.02 -0.33 -3.64
CA VAL A 81 -7.25 0.88 -3.96
C VAL A 81 -5.76 0.74 -3.64
N ILE A 82 -4.93 1.47 -4.40
CA ILE A 82 -3.50 1.60 -4.15
C ILE A 82 -3.22 3.01 -3.66
N VAL A 83 -2.59 3.15 -2.49
CA VAL A 83 -2.18 4.44 -1.92
C VAL A 83 -0.71 4.66 -2.20
N LEU A 84 -0.38 5.75 -2.89
CA LEU A 84 0.99 6.15 -3.20
C LEU A 84 1.54 7.14 -2.16
N GLY A 85 2.86 7.30 -2.13
CA GLY A 85 3.53 8.23 -1.23
C GLY A 85 3.22 9.69 -1.55
N ALA A 86 3.43 10.57 -0.58
CA ALA A 86 3.22 12.01 -0.77
C ALA A 86 4.09 12.54 -1.92
N GLY A 87 3.45 13.16 -2.91
CA GLY A 87 4.13 13.68 -4.11
C GLY A 87 4.43 12.64 -5.18
N GLU A 88 4.07 11.37 -4.97
CA GLU A 88 4.17 10.33 -6.00
C GLU A 88 2.93 10.34 -6.90
N THR A 89 3.11 9.95 -8.15
CA THR A 89 2.05 9.85 -9.16
C THR A 89 2.01 8.45 -9.75
N LEU A 90 0.95 8.13 -10.49
CA LEU A 90 0.92 6.93 -11.30
C LEU A 90 2.13 6.88 -12.26
N PRO A 91 2.74 5.70 -12.47
CA PRO A 91 3.71 5.51 -13.53
C PRO A 91 3.12 5.87 -14.90
N GLU A 92 3.95 6.41 -15.78
CA GLU A 92 3.56 6.71 -17.15
C GLU A 92 3.23 5.41 -17.91
N GLY A 93 2.15 5.44 -18.70
CA GLY A 93 1.68 4.27 -19.45
C GLY A 93 0.82 3.28 -18.65
N VAL A 94 0.54 3.53 -17.36
CA VAL A 94 -0.49 2.78 -16.63
C VAL A 94 -1.87 3.21 -17.11
N GLU A 95 -2.62 2.28 -17.70
CA GLU A 95 -3.98 2.47 -18.17
C GLU A 95 -5.01 1.82 -17.23
N GLY A 96 -6.29 2.22 -17.33
CA GLY A 96 -7.38 1.61 -16.57
C GLY A 96 -7.44 2.01 -15.08
N PHE A 97 -6.68 3.02 -14.67
CA PHE A 97 -6.71 3.58 -13.32
C PHE A 97 -7.04 5.07 -13.34
N THR A 98 -7.79 5.52 -12.33
CA THR A 98 -7.93 6.93 -11.98
C THR A 98 -7.08 7.23 -10.76
N PHE A 99 -6.48 8.43 -10.70
CA PHE A 99 -5.66 8.87 -9.57
C PHE A 99 -6.16 10.19 -9.01
N ALA A 100 -6.48 10.21 -7.73
CA ALA A 100 -6.91 11.39 -7.01
C ALA A 100 -6.39 11.35 -5.57
N GLU A 101 -5.87 12.48 -5.08
CA GLU A 101 -5.45 12.65 -3.69
C GLU A 101 -4.48 11.55 -3.17
N GLY A 102 -3.57 11.07 -4.02
CA GLY A 102 -2.62 10.01 -3.64
C GLY A 102 -3.18 8.59 -3.74
N VAL A 103 -4.42 8.42 -4.21
CA VAL A 103 -5.11 7.12 -4.30
C VAL A 103 -5.37 6.77 -5.76
N ALA A 104 -4.91 5.59 -6.17
CA ALA A 104 -5.21 4.97 -7.44
C ALA A 104 -6.32 3.92 -7.29
N SER A 105 -7.33 3.99 -8.14
CA SER A 105 -8.45 3.03 -8.19
C SER A 105 -8.75 2.64 -9.64
N ARG A 106 -9.29 1.44 -9.85
CA ARG A 106 -9.66 1.00 -11.21
C ARG A 106 -10.72 1.94 -11.78
N ALA A 107 -10.51 2.39 -13.02
CA ALA A 107 -11.47 3.20 -13.73
C ALA A 107 -12.77 2.40 -13.90
N LYS A 108 -13.91 2.96 -13.49
CA LYS A 108 -15.20 2.30 -13.71
C LYS A 108 -15.44 2.21 -15.21
N SER A 109 -15.65 1.00 -15.73
CA SER A 109 -16.10 0.82 -17.11
C SER A 109 -17.45 1.53 -17.27
N SER A 110 -17.53 2.53 -18.14
CA SER A 110 -18.84 3.02 -18.57
C SER A 110 -19.52 1.87 -19.32
N ARG A 111 -20.57 1.30 -18.73
CA ARG A 111 -21.57 0.62 -19.55
C ARG A 111 -22.18 1.71 -20.41
N ALA A 112 -21.78 1.79 -21.67
CA ALA A 112 -22.57 2.51 -22.67
C ALA A 112 -23.96 1.87 -22.65
N ALA A 113 -24.96 2.63 -22.21
CA ALA A 113 -26.34 2.27 -22.40
C ALA A 113 -26.57 2.18 -23.91
N ALA A 114 -26.83 0.97 -24.39
CA ALA A 114 -27.39 0.72 -25.72
C ALA A 114 -28.91 0.90 -25.68
#